data_AF-A0AAV6GAJ6-F1
#
_entry.id   AF-A0AAV6GAJ6-F1
#
_cell.length_a   1.000
_cell.length_b   1.000
_cell.length_c   1.000
_cell.angle_alpha   90.00
_cell.angle_beta   90.00
_cell.angle_gamma   90.00
#
_symmetry.space_group_name_H-M   'P 1'
#
loop_
_entity.id
_entity.type
_entity.pdbx_description
1 polymer ?
#
loop_
_entity_poly.entity_id
_entity_poly.type
_entity_poly.pdbx_seq_one_letter_code
_entity_poly.pdbx_strand_id
1 'polypeptide(L)'
;MSDEVAGPSVSITCADGKWNKQVSCEPVDCGLPDKYHVHPAVFHFPDGTTYGKKTTFQCKEPAQLVGTNNTLTCMEDGLWSFPEALCELRCPAPPLVPHAVLQTKRCNETGLKVGSLCKYKCRPGYHVTNKPKRRGARRAVHGGMDGLIGCEPVTCGPPPDVFHGAYLCTEGFRFDSTCWISCHGPNHTVRQQPPCKQGPNTNVIRCRKDGNWTGAFHVCPQMKGQCSLPQNLHPNIRVSCRKGYGIGAECDLSCRDPNNNNNNVVILPSNMTSDNILKHHWLNPPKVKSIVCTMGLKWFPHPEVLHCIKGCEVIMGDNYCDAINNRAFCNYDGGDCCQSTRQDQEGDPVPHVL
;
A
#
# COMPACT_ATOMS: atom_id res chain seq x y z
N MET A 1 65.08 30.68 5.14
CA MET A 1 64.55 30.51 6.50
C MET A 1 63.66 29.29 6.48
N SER A 2 64.13 28.19 7.04
CA SER A 2 63.27 27.07 7.41
C SER A 2 63.07 27.23 8.91
N ASP A 3 61.87 27.63 9.33
CA ASP A 3 61.54 27.67 10.75
C ASP A 3 61.50 26.22 11.26
N GLU A 4 62.52 25.83 12.02
CA GLU A 4 62.50 24.61 12.83
C GLU A 4 61.46 24.83 13.92
N VAL A 5 60.29 24.20 13.79
CA VAL A 5 59.28 24.18 14.85
C VAL A 5 59.87 23.41 16.03
N ALA A 6 60.21 24.12 17.10
CA ALA A 6 60.77 23.52 18.31
C ALA A 6 59.71 22.64 18.99
N GLY A 7 59.96 21.32 19.03
CA GLY A 7 59.11 20.36 19.74
C GLY A 7 59.12 20.58 21.26
N PRO A 8 58.28 19.85 22.02
CA PRO A 8 58.21 19.96 23.48
C PRO A 8 59.57 19.66 24.12
N SER A 9 60.10 20.62 24.89
CA SER A 9 61.41 20.50 25.55
C SER A 9 61.27 20.20 27.04
N VAL A 10 62.01 19.21 27.54
CA VAL A 10 62.13 18.92 28.97
C VAL A 10 63.55 19.20 29.44
N SER A 11 63.69 20.01 30.49
CA SER A 11 64.98 20.24 31.16
C SER A 11 65.16 19.26 32.32
N ILE A 12 66.32 18.61 32.36
CA ILE A 12 66.76 17.76 33.47
C ILE A 12 67.97 18.37 34.17
N THR A 13 68.14 18.04 35.45
CA THR A 13 69.20 18.59 36.30
C THR A 13 69.91 17.46 37.01
N CYS A 14 71.24 17.44 36.94
CA CYS A 14 72.08 16.50 37.69
C CYS A 14 72.45 17.14 39.03
N ALA A 15 72.12 16.46 40.12
CA ALA A 15 72.51 16.84 41.48
C ALA A 15 73.00 15.58 42.22
N ASP A 16 74.09 15.71 42.98
CA ASP A 16 74.70 14.61 43.77
C ASP A 16 74.97 13.33 42.97
N GLY A 17 75.40 13.48 41.71
CA GLY A 17 75.73 12.36 40.82
C GLY A 17 74.52 11.60 40.28
N LYS A 18 73.29 12.09 40.47
CA LYS A 18 72.05 11.49 39.96
C LYS A 18 71.25 12.49 39.13
N TRP A 19 70.70 12.01 38.02
CA TRP A 19 69.72 12.76 37.24
C TRP A 19 68.39 12.82 38.00
N ASN A 20 67.80 14.02 38.09
CA ASN A 20 66.52 14.21 38.76
C ASN A 20 65.34 13.58 38.01
N LYS A 21 65.49 13.26 36.72
CA LYS A 21 64.46 12.70 35.85
C LYS A 21 65.09 11.75 34.83
N GLN A 22 64.39 10.67 34.53
CA GLN A 22 64.64 9.83 33.37
C GLN A 22 63.72 10.31 32.23
N VAL A 23 64.30 10.65 31.07
CA VAL A 23 63.55 11.14 29.91
C VAL A 23 63.49 10.04 28.87
N SER A 24 62.29 9.79 28.34
CA SER A 24 62.05 8.96 27.17
C SER A 24 61.29 9.79 26.14
N CYS A 25 61.77 9.81 24.90
CA CYS A 25 61.09 10.45 23.78
C CYS A 25 60.33 9.38 23.02
N GLU A 26 59.00 9.39 23.13
CA GLU A 26 58.14 8.50 22.37
C GLU A 26 57.62 9.23 21.12
N PRO A 27 57.45 8.53 19.99
CA PRO A 27 56.84 9.12 18.81
C PRO A 27 55.44 9.65 19.13
N VAL A 28 55.09 10.83 18.60
CA VAL A 28 53.70 11.32 18.65
C VAL A 28 52.80 10.28 17.96
N ASP A 29 51.71 9.89 18.62
CA ASP A 29 50.75 8.92 18.13
C ASP A 29 49.39 9.57 17.94
N CYS A 30 48.91 9.59 16.69
CA CYS A 30 47.61 10.17 16.35
C CYS A 30 46.44 9.22 16.67
N GLY A 31 46.72 7.95 17.01
CA GLY A 31 45.70 6.95 17.27
C GLY A 31 44.71 6.78 16.10
N LEU A 32 43.44 6.52 16.43
CA LEU A 32 42.38 6.39 15.44
C LEU A 32 41.87 7.78 14.99
N PRO A 33 41.75 8.05 13.68
CA PRO A 33 41.15 9.27 13.17
C PRO A 33 39.71 9.44 13.66
N ASP A 34 39.26 10.68 13.83
CA ASP A 34 37.87 10.97 14.16
C ASP A 34 36.95 10.42 13.06
N LYS A 35 36.04 9.52 13.46
CA LYS A 35 35.08 8.87 12.58
C LYS A 35 34.22 9.87 11.82
N TYR A 36 33.94 11.06 12.35
CA TYR A 36 33.03 12.03 11.75
C TYR A 36 33.63 12.80 10.56
N HIS A 37 34.96 12.86 10.44
CA HIS A 37 35.62 13.59 9.36
C HIS A 37 35.42 12.95 7.98
N VAL A 38 35.23 11.62 7.92
CA VAL A 38 35.05 10.86 6.66
C VAL A 38 33.94 9.81 6.76
N HIS A 39 32.96 9.98 7.66
CA HIS A 39 31.90 8.98 7.88
C HIS A 39 30.97 8.81 6.65
N PRO A 40 30.57 7.58 6.25
CA PRO A 40 30.92 6.27 6.82
C PRO A 40 32.11 5.61 6.09
N ALA A 41 33.25 5.47 6.78
CA ALA A 41 34.46 4.85 6.24
C ALA A 41 35.05 3.75 7.13
N VAL A 42 35.95 2.95 6.57
CA VAL A 42 36.87 2.03 7.24
C VAL A 42 38.29 2.51 6.99
N PHE A 43 39.11 2.56 8.04
CA PHE A 43 40.51 2.97 7.96
C PHE A 43 41.45 1.76 7.92
N HIS A 44 42.57 1.89 7.20
CA HIS A 44 43.61 0.89 7.07
C HIS A 44 44.97 1.48 7.46
N PHE A 45 45.57 0.95 8.52
CA PHE A 45 46.83 1.42 9.11
C PHE A 45 47.96 0.40 8.88
N PRO A 46 48.57 0.32 7.69
CA PRO A 46 49.61 -0.67 7.41
C PRO A 46 50.87 -0.46 8.26
N ASP A 47 51.23 0.80 8.54
CA ASP A 47 52.50 1.17 9.16
C ASP A 47 52.37 1.75 10.58
N GLY A 48 51.18 1.61 11.20
CA GLY A 48 50.84 2.20 12.50
C GLY A 48 50.26 3.62 12.42
N THR A 49 50.23 4.31 13.56
CA THR A 49 49.52 5.60 13.76
C THR A 49 50.43 6.74 14.24
N THR A 50 51.75 6.53 14.23
CA THR A 50 52.74 7.49 14.73
C THR A 50 53.08 8.59 13.72
N TYR A 51 53.75 9.66 14.17
CA TYR A 51 54.11 10.82 13.38
C TYR A 51 54.68 10.50 11.99
N GLY A 52 54.15 11.16 10.96
CA GLY A 52 54.52 10.97 9.56
C GLY A 52 53.98 9.70 8.91
N LYS A 53 53.41 8.75 9.68
CA LYS A 53 52.73 7.57 9.12
C LYS A 53 51.46 7.98 8.40
N LYS A 54 51.09 7.16 7.42
CA LYS A 54 49.93 7.38 6.54
C LYS A 54 48.92 6.27 6.73
N THR A 55 47.65 6.66 6.74
CA THR A 55 46.51 5.74 6.73
C THR A 55 45.65 6.01 5.51
N THR A 56 45.00 4.97 4.98
CA THR A 56 44.05 5.12 3.88
C THR A 56 42.65 4.76 4.37
N PHE A 57 41.63 5.40 3.81
CA PHE A 57 40.24 5.05 4.12
C PHE A 57 39.47 4.59 2.88
N GLN A 58 38.49 3.72 3.13
CA GLN A 58 37.55 3.20 2.13
C GLN A 58 36.13 3.45 2.60
N CYS A 59 35.25 3.89 1.71
CA CYS A 59 33.86 4.16 2.05
C CYS A 59 33.09 2.86 2.25
N LYS A 60 32.27 2.81 3.30
CA LYS A 60 31.33 1.72 3.51
C LYS A 60 30.17 1.87 2.54
N GLU A 61 29.85 0.83 1.78
CA GLU A 61 28.66 0.84 0.91
C GLU A 61 27.39 1.21 1.71
N PRO A 62 26.47 2.02 1.16
CA PRO A 62 26.43 2.56 -0.21
C PRO A 62 27.13 3.92 -0.38
N ALA A 63 27.95 4.37 0.59
CA ALA A 63 28.70 5.62 0.43
C ALA A 63 29.79 5.49 -0.63
N GLN A 64 30.03 6.57 -1.37
CA GLN A 64 31.07 6.63 -2.40
C GLN A 64 32.09 7.71 -2.05
N LEU A 65 33.34 7.48 -2.45
CA LEU A 65 34.44 8.43 -2.27
C LEU A 65 34.21 9.65 -3.16
N VAL A 66 34.26 10.84 -2.55
CA VAL A 66 34.22 12.12 -3.24
C VAL A 66 35.54 12.83 -3.00
N GLY A 67 36.29 13.06 -4.07
CA GLY A 67 37.69 13.51 -4.03
C GLY A 67 38.62 12.45 -4.60
N THR A 68 39.92 12.76 -4.68
CA THR A 68 40.93 11.89 -5.29
C THR A 68 41.92 11.30 -4.28
N ASN A 69 42.06 11.92 -3.11
CA ASN A 69 43.05 11.55 -2.11
C ASN A 69 42.39 11.01 -0.85
N ASN A 70 42.44 9.69 -0.65
CA ASN A 70 41.89 9.00 0.52
C ASN A 70 42.96 8.73 1.61
N THR A 71 44.06 9.47 1.61
CA THR A 71 45.17 9.29 2.54
C THR A 71 45.18 10.38 3.60
N LEU A 72 45.34 10.00 4.87
CA LEU A 72 45.59 10.91 5.98
C LEU A 72 47.02 10.69 6.51
N THR A 73 47.67 11.76 6.94
CA THR A 73 49.04 11.72 7.51
C THR A 73 48.99 12.15 8.97
N CYS A 74 49.68 11.43 9.86
CA CYS A 74 49.78 11.81 11.27
C CYS A 74 50.73 13.01 11.41
N MET A 75 50.22 14.12 11.96
CA MET A 75 50.92 15.40 12.06
C MET A 75 51.58 15.57 13.44
N GLU A 76 52.39 16.63 13.59
CA GLU A 76 53.21 16.88 14.79
C GLU A 76 52.39 17.22 16.03
N ASP A 77 51.15 17.69 15.85
CA ASP A 77 50.18 18.02 16.89
C ASP A 77 49.42 16.79 17.42
N GLY A 78 49.71 15.60 16.91
CA GLY A 78 49.00 14.37 17.26
C GLY A 78 47.64 14.25 16.61
N LEU A 79 47.34 15.08 15.59
CA LEU A 79 46.14 14.98 14.79
C LEU A 79 46.45 14.42 13.39
N TRP A 80 45.47 13.72 12.82
CA TRP A 80 45.52 13.37 11.41
C TRP A 80 45.28 14.60 10.54
N SER A 81 45.97 14.69 9.41
CA SER A 81 45.81 15.76 8.42
C SER A 81 44.35 15.95 8.01
N PHE A 82 43.96 17.18 7.66
CA PHE A 82 42.61 17.46 7.19
C PHE A 82 42.28 16.63 5.92
N PRO A 83 41.12 15.96 5.85
CA PRO A 83 40.78 15.10 4.73
C PRO A 83 40.48 15.91 3.45
N GLU A 84 41.12 15.53 2.35
CA GLU A 84 40.85 16.09 1.00
C GLU A 84 39.77 15.31 0.23
N ALA A 85 39.34 14.17 0.77
CA ALA A 85 38.23 13.38 0.25
C ALA A 85 37.30 12.94 1.38
N LEU A 86 36.05 12.67 1.04
CA LEU A 86 34.98 12.38 1.98
C LEU A 86 34.16 11.19 1.49
N CYS A 87 33.54 10.43 2.40
CA CYS A 87 32.56 9.42 2.02
C CYS A 87 31.16 10.02 2.05
N GLU A 88 30.57 10.25 0.88
CA GLU A 88 29.20 10.74 0.77
C GLU A 88 28.24 9.58 0.57
N LEU A 89 27.18 9.52 1.39
CA LEU A 89 26.06 8.64 1.14
C LEU A 89 25.40 8.99 -0.19
N ARG A 90 25.32 8.01 -1.08
CA ARG A 90 24.65 8.12 -2.38
C ARG A 90 23.64 7.00 -2.54
N CYS A 91 22.56 7.29 -3.24
CA CYS A 91 21.53 6.31 -3.53
C CYS A 91 21.87 5.57 -4.84
N PRO A 92 21.57 4.26 -4.90
CA PRO A 92 21.56 3.55 -6.17
C PRO A 92 20.45 4.11 -7.08
N ALA A 93 20.44 3.65 -8.33
CA ALA A 93 19.32 3.92 -9.21
C ALA A 93 18.02 3.40 -8.56
N PRO A 94 16.90 4.13 -8.65
CA PRO A 94 15.62 3.68 -8.11
C PRO A 94 15.17 2.33 -8.69
N PRO A 95 14.42 1.52 -7.93
CA PRO A 95 14.03 0.19 -8.36
C PRO A 95 13.13 0.22 -9.59
N LEU A 96 13.13 -0.86 -10.38
CA LEU A 96 12.19 -0.99 -11.49
C LEU A 96 10.79 -1.27 -10.93
N VAL A 97 9.81 -0.46 -11.32
CA VAL A 97 8.40 -0.63 -10.94
C VAL A 97 7.65 -1.24 -12.12
N PRO A 98 7.08 -2.45 -11.99
CA PRO A 98 6.28 -3.08 -13.05
C PRO A 98 5.16 -2.16 -13.54
N HIS A 99 4.94 -2.15 -14.85
CA HIS A 99 3.93 -1.31 -15.49
C HIS A 99 4.08 0.20 -15.23
N ALA A 100 5.28 0.66 -14.87
CA ALA A 100 5.60 2.07 -14.75
C ALA A 100 6.72 2.48 -15.71
N VAL A 101 6.90 3.79 -15.86
CA VAL A 101 8.02 4.41 -16.57
C VAL A 101 8.63 5.45 -15.65
N LEU A 102 9.94 5.38 -15.45
CA LEU A 102 10.71 6.40 -14.74
C LEU A 102 10.78 7.65 -15.63
N GLN A 103 10.20 8.75 -15.17
CA GLN A 103 10.15 10.00 -15.95
C GLN A 103 11.42 10.83 -15.78
N THR A 104 12.07 10.74 -14.62
CA THR A 104 13.23 11.56 -14.31
C THR A 104 14.50 10.92 -14.88
N LYS A 105 14.98 11.39 -16.04
CA LYS A 105 16.15 10.82 -16.74
C LYS A 105 17.40 10.65 -15.86
N ARG A 106 17.72 11.65 -15.00
CA ARG A 106 18.87 11.59 -14.08
C ARG A 106 18.84 10.40 -13.12
N CYS A 107 17.66 9.82 -12.90
CA CYS A 107 17.48 8.69 -12.01
C CYS A 107 17.76 7.35 -12.70
N ASN A 108 18.13 7.32 -13.98
CA ASN A 108 18.60 6.10 -14.65
C ASN A 108 20.00 5.70 -14.18
N GLU A 109 20.73 6.61 -13.54
CA GLU A 109 22.11 6.45 -13.12
C GLU A 109 22.21 6.19 -11.60
N THR A 110 23.30 5.57 -11.18
CA THR A 110 23.67 5.41 -9.76
C THR A 110 24.37 6.67 -9.24
N GLY A 111 24.61 6.77 -7.94
CA GLY A 111 25.35 7.91 -7.37
C GLY A 111 24.49 9.13 -7.05
N LEU A 112 23.16 8.96 -6.97
CA LEU A 112 22.19 10.02 -6.68
C LEU A 112 22.44 10.60 -5.29
N LYS A 113 22.39 11.93 -5.15
CA LYS A 113 22.49 12.57 -3.84
C LYS A 113 21.27 12.23 -2.98
N VAL A 114 21.48 12.02 -1.68
CA VAL A 114 20.39 11.84 -0.71
C VAL A 114 19.42 13.02 -0.81
N GLY A 115 18.12 12.72 -0.84
CA GLY A 115 17.06 13.71 -1.07
C GLY A 115 16.70 13.95 -2.54
N SER A 116 17.36 13.28 -3.50
CA SER A 116 16.96 13.31 -4.92
C SER A 116 15.55 12.75 -5.11
N LEU A 117 14.69 13.49 -5.79
CA LEU A 117 13.33 13.07 -6.12
C LEU A 117 13.27 12.45 -7.52
N CYS A 118 12.79 11.21 -7.59
CA CYS A 118 12.56 10.44 -8.81
C CYS A 118 11.07 10.16 -8.97
N LYS A 119 10.52 10.44 -10.16
CA LYS A 119 9.08 10.33 -10.43
C LYS A 119 8.80 9.18 -11.38
N TYR A 120 7.86 8.33 -11.00
CA TYR A 120 7.30 7.29 -11.87
C TYR A 120 5.96 7.74 -12.43
N LYS A 121 5.68 7.30 -13.65
CA LYS A 121 4.36 7.40 -14.27
C LYS A 121 3.90 5.99 -14.65
N CYS A 122 2.72 5.59 -14.17
CA CYS A 122 2.12 4.33 -14.59
C CYS A 122 1.85 4.32 -16.10
N ARG A 123 2.04 3.15 -16.72
CA ARG A 123 1.69 2.91 -18.11
C ARG A 123 0.16 3.03 -18.29
N PRO A 124 -0.33 3.36 -19.50
CA PRO A 124 -1.77 3.39 -19.77
C PRO A 124 -2.45 2.08 -19.37
N GLY A 125 -3.59 2.17 -18.70
CA GLY A 125 -4.29 1.01 -18.16
C GLY A 125 -3.88 0.62 -16.74
N TYR A 126 -2.96 1.37 -16.12
CA TYR A 126 -2.56 1.18 -14.73
C TYR A 126 -2.63 2.51 -13.95
N HIS A 127 -2.88 2.42 -12.64
CA HIS A 127 -2.91 3.54 -11.71
C HIS A 127 -2.09 3.28 -10.45
N VAL A 128 -1.72 4.34 -9.74
CA VAL A 128 -0.92 4.25 -8.51
C VAL A 128 -1.75 3.65 -7.37
N THR A 129 -1.16 2.73 -6.61
CA THR A 129 -1.70 2.20 -5.35
C THR A 129 -1.55 3.22 -4.22
N ASN A 130 -2.53 3.28 -3.29
CA ASN A 130 -2.51 4.17 -2.12
C ASN A 130 -2.12 5.63 -2.45
N LYS A 131 -3.07 6.43 -2.95
CA LYS A 131 -2.93 7.88 -2.77
C LYS A 131 -3.05 8.14 -1.26
N PRO A 132 -2.00 8.62 -0.56
CA PRO A 132 -2.21 9.13 0.78
C PRO A 132 -3.24 10.26 0.66
N LYS A 133 -4.43 10.06 1.24
CA LYS A 133 -5.41 11.13 1.45
C LYS A 133 -4.84 12.06 2.53
N ARG A 134 -3.82 12.86 2.18
CA ARG A 134 -3.42 14.09 2.87
C ARG A 134 -2.29 14.77 2.10
N ARG A 135 -2.52 16.05 1.77
CA ARG A 135 -1.50 17.00 1.34
C ARG A 135 -0.57 17.27 2.51
N GLY A 136 0.38 16.37 2.75
CA GLY A 136 1.48 16.57 3.67
C GLY A 136 2.70 15.97 3.01
N ALA A 137 3.58 16.82 2.51
CA ALA A 137 4.83 16.41 1.87
C ALA A 137 5.68 15.60 2.86
N ARG A 138 5.53 14.28 2.87
CA ARG A 138 6.51 13.40 3.51
C ARG A 138 7.64 13.18 2.52
N ARG A 139 8.79 13.78 2.83
CA ARG A 139 10.08 13.36 2.29
C ARG A 139 10.22 11.86 2.58
N ALA A 140 10.23 11.04 1.53
CA ALA A 140 10.68 9.67 1.65
C ALA A 140 12.20 9.70 1.88
N VAL A 141 12.60 9.59 3.15
CA VAL A 141 13.95 9.18 3.54
C VAL A 141 14.04 7.69 3.25
N HIS A 142 15.03 7.27 2.47
CA HIS A 142 15.31 5.85 2.27
C HIS A 142 15.77 5.25 3.60
N GLY A 143 14.90 4.42 4.18
CA GLY A 143 15.14 3.62 5.37
C GLY A 143 13.85 2.87 5.69
N GLY A 144 13.60 1.76 5.00
CA GLY A 144 12.43 0.90 5.21
C GLY A 144 11.65 0.62 3.93
N MET A 145 11.78 -0.61 3.43
CA MET A 145 10.93 -1.19 2.41
C MET A 145 9.57 -1.52 3.04
N ASP A 146 8.67 -0.53 3.15
CA ASP A 146 7.28 -0.75 3.59
C ASP A 146 6.32 0.28 2.96
N GLY A 147 6.35 0.40 1.64
CA GLY A 147 5.47 1.31 0.91
C GLY A 147 5.75 1.38 -0.58
N LEU A 148 5.96 0.22 -1.23
CA LEU A 148 6.14 0.18 -2.68
C LEU A 148 4.87 0.75 -3.35
N ILE A 149 5.02 1.96 -3.89
CA ILE A 149 4.07 2.58 -4.81
C ILE A 149 4.04 1.70 -6.05
N GLY A 150 3.03 0.85 -6.15
CA GLY A 150 2.80 -0.03 -7.28
C GLY A 150 1.91 0.61 -8.32
N CYS A 151 1.96 0.10 -9.55
CA CYS A 151 0.97 0.40 -10.59
C CYS A 151 0.00 -0.79 -10.68
N GLU A 152 -1.22 -0.61 -10.20
CA GLU A 152 -2.31 -1.59 -10.29
C GLU A 152 -3.09 -1.42 -11.60
N PRO A 153 -3.59 -2.52 -12.20
CA PRO A 153 -4.39 -2.43 -13.41
C PRO A 153 -5.72 -1.73 -13.11
N VAL A 154 -6.14 -0.84 -14.01
CA VAL A 154 -7.47 -0.23 -13.98
C VAL A 154 -8.52 -1.33 -14.02
N THR A 155 -9.53 -1.25 -13.16
CA THR A 155 -10.65 -2.19 -13.13
C THR A 155 -11.89 -1.57 -13.73
N CYS A 156 -12.61 -2.36 -14.53
CA CYS A 156 -13.94 -2.00 -15.03
C CYS A 156 -15.02 -2.45 -14.03
N GLY A 157 -16.17 -1.78 -14.04
CA GLY A 157 -17.32 -2.19 -13.22
C GLY A 157 -17.84 -3.58 -13.61
N PRO A 158 -18.43 -4.35 -12.68
CA PRO A 158 -19.05 -5.63 -13.02
C PRO A 158 -20.14 -5.46 -14.10
N PRO A 159 -20.28 -6.40 -15.04
CA PRO A 159 -21.42 -6.40 -15.97
C PRO A 159 -22.76 -6.44 -15.22
N PRO A 160 -23.87 -5.99 -15.84
CA PRO A 160 -25.19 -6.00 -15.20
C PRO A 160 -25.59 -7.38 -14.66
N ASP A 161 -26.30 -7.39 -13.53
CA ASP A 161 -26.65 -8.61 -12.79
C ASP A 161 -27.42 -9.65 -13.61
N VAL A 162 -28.17 -9.23 -14.64
CA VAL A 162 -28.85 -10.14 -15.57
C VAL A 162 -27.88 -11.11 -16.26
N PHE A 163 -26.60 -10.76 -16.40
CA PHE A 163 -25.56 -11.59 -17.00
C PHE A 163 -24.72 -12.35 -15.96
N HIS A 164 -25.03 -12.23 -14.67
CA HIS A 164 -24.27 -12.88 -13.62
C HIS A 164 -24.21 -14.39 -13.82
N GLY A 165 -23.00 -14.96 -13.74
CA GLY A 165 -22.76 -16.39 -13.94
C GLY A 165 -22.81 -16.86 -15.41
N ALA A 166 -23.03 -15.98 -16.38
CA ALA A 166 -23.12 -16.35 -17.79
C ALA A 166 -21.90 -15.92 -18.63
N TYR A 167 -21.08 -14.99 -18.14
CA TYR A 167 -19.86 -14.55 -18.82
C TYR A 167 -18.61 -15.25 -18.28
N LEU A 168 -17.66 -15.47 -19.17
CA LEU A 168 -16.27 -15.80 -18.81
C LEU A 168 -15.39 -14.60 -19.13
N CYS A 169 -14.37 -14.37 -18.31
CA CYS A 169 -13.39 -13.32 -18.50
C CYS A 169 -11.98 -13.91 -18.45
N THR A 170 -11.06 -13.36 -19.25
CA THR A 170 -9.65 -13.81 -19.22
C THR A 170 -8.96 -13.50 -17.90
N GLU A 171 -9.17 -12.30 -17.33
CA GLU A 171 -8.54 -11.87 -16.07
C GLU A 171 -9.49 -11.00 -15.21
N GLY A 172 -10.66 -11.54 -14.86
CA GLY A 172 -11.67 -10.80 -14.10
C GLY A 172 -12.06 -9.50 -14.81
N PHE A 173 -12.10 -8.38 -14.09
CA PHE A 173 -12.45 -7.06 -14.65
C PHE A 173 -11.25 -6.13 -14.80
N ARG A 174 -10.03 -6.68 -14.86
CA ARG A 174 -8.79 -5.88 -14.98
C ARG A 174 -8.61 -5.35 -16.40
N PHE A 175 -7.78 -4.32 -16.54
CA PHE A 175 -7.39 -3.74 -17.81
C PHE A 175 -6.97 -4.82 -18.81
N ASP A 176 -7.44 -4.69 -20.05
CA ASP A 176 -7.21 -5.66 -21.13
C ASP A 176 -7.95 -7.02 -20.96
N SER A 177 -8.61 -7.26 -19.82
CA SER A 177 -9.46 -8.45 -19.68
C SER A 177 -10.58 -8.43 -20.70
N THR A 178 -10.75 -9.54 -21.42
CA THR A 178 -11.83 -9.74 -22.37
C THR A 178 -12.86 -10.68 -21.75
N CYS A 179 -14.11 -10.24 -21.69
CA CYS A 179 -15.24 -11.02 -21.20
C CYS A 179 -16.22 -11.33 -22.33
N TRP A 180 -16.80 -12.52 -22.34
CA TRP A 180 -17.79 -12.92 -23.36
C TRP A 180 -18.87 -13.82 -22.79
N ILE A 181 -20.07 -13.74 -23.37
CA ILE A 181 -21.17 -14.68 -23.12
C ILE A 181 -21.40 -15.56 -24.36
N SER A 182 -21.79 -16.82 -24.13
CA SER A 182 -22.20 -17.72 -25.20
C SER A 182 -23.71 -17.66 -25.40
N CYS A 183 -24.14 -17.45 -26.65
CA CYS A 183 -25.54 -17.54 -27.06
C CYS A 183 -25.90 -18.94 -27.59
N HIS A 184 -25.17 -19.98 -27.22
CA HIS A 184 -25.54 -21.33 -27.61
C HIS A 184 -26.39 -21.93 -26.47
N GLY A 185 -27.37 -22.78 -26.81
CA GLY A 185 -28.31 -23.34 -25.83
C GLY A 185 -27.62 -24.10 -24.67
N PRO A 186 -28.37 -24.53 -23.65
CA PRO A 186 -27.83 -25.06 -22.38
C PRO A 186 -26.86 -26.24 -22.50
N ASN A 187 -26.80 -26.92 -23.65
CA ASN A 187 -25.91 -28.06 -23.92
C ASN A 187 -24.57 -27.70 -24.57
N HIS A 188 -24.27 -26.40 -24.80
CA HIS A 188 -22.98 -26.00 -25.35
C HIS A 188 -22.08 -25.40 -24.28
N THR A 189 -20.95 -26.05 -24.05
CA THR A 189 -19.86 -25.53 -23.22
C THR A 189 -19.37 -24.21 -23.81
N VAL A 190 -19.28 -23.17 -22.97
CA VAL A 190 -18.69 -21.89 -23.37
C VAL A 190 -17.25 -22.16 -23.80
N ARG A 191 -16.87 -21.75 -25.02
CA ARG A 191 -15.48 -21.85 -25.48
C ARG A 191 -14.59 -21.13 -24.47
N GLN A 192 -13.56 -21.82 -23.99
CA GLN A 192 -12.57 -21.26 -23.05
C GLN A 192 -11.70 -20.16 -23.68
N GLN A 193 -11.65 -20.10 -25.02
CA GLN A 193 -10.95 -19.05 -25.76
C GLN A 193 -11.90 -17.93 -26.17
N PRO A 194 -11.47 -16.65 -26.08
CA PRO A 194 -12.28 -15.52 -26.48
C PRO A 194 -12.56 -15.55 -28.00
N PRO A 195 -13.78 -15.20 -28.45
CA PRO A 195 -14.09 -15.11 -29.86
C PRO A 195 -13.22 -14.04 -30.55
N CYS A 196 -12.73 -14.33 -31.76
CA CYS A 196 -11.91 -13.39 -32.53
C CYS A 196 -12.70 -12.16 -33.02
N LYS A 197 -14.05 -12.26 -33.08
CA LYS A 197 -14.91 -11.14 -33.49
C LYS A 197 -15.25 -10.27 -32.27
N GLN A 198 -14.80 -9.02 -32.31
CA GLN A 198 -15.08 -8.00 -31.30
C GLN A 198 -15.87 -6.85 -31.94
N GLY A 199 -16.76 -6.23 -31.16
CA GLY A 199 -17.52 -5.06 -31.60
C GLY A 199 -18.70 -4.75 -30.70
N PRO A 200 -19.33 -3.57 -30.87
CA PRO A 200 -20.46 -3.14 -30.03
C PRO A 200 -21.68 -4.04 -30.14
N ASN A 201 -21.85 -4.74 -31.27
CA ASN A 201 -22.96 -5.68 -31.49
C ASN A 201 -22.56 -7.14 -31.18
N THR A 202 -21.38 -7.35 -30.59
CA THR A 202 -20.92 -8.68 -30.18
C THR A 202 -21.10 -8.85 -28.68
N ASN A 203 -21.37 -10.07 -28.25
CA ASN A 203 -21.40 -10.44 -26.84
C ASN A 203 -19.99 -10.67 -26.27
N VAL A 204 -19.06 -9.78 -26.65
CA VAL A 204 -17.65 -9.76 -26.28
C VAL A 204 -17.28 -8.32 -25.91
N ILE A 205 -16.83 -8.12 -24.69
CA ILE A 205 -16.43 -6.82 -24.13
C ILE A 205 -14.99 -6.89 -23.63
N ARG A 206 -14.26 -5.79 -23.72
CA ARG A 206 -12.87 -5.68 -23.25
C ARG A 206 -12.72 -4.48 -22.34
N CYS A 207 -12.01 -4.64 -21.22
CA CYS A 207 -11.82 -3.56 -20.26
C CYS A 207 -10.75 -2.57 -20.77
N ARG A 208 -11.12 -1.30 -20.89
CA ARG A 208 -10.25 -0.25 -21.41
C ARG A 208 -9.54 0.52 -20.29
N LYS A 209 -8.54 1.31 -20.69
CA LYS A 209 -7.74 2.14 -19.79
C LYS A 209 -8.52 3.24 -19.04
N ASP A 210 -9.72 3.59 -19.51
CA ASP A 210 -10.63 4.55 -18.88
C ASP A 210 -11.55 3.91 -17.82
N GLY A 211 -11.44 2.60 -17.57
CA GLY A 211 -12.30 1.89 -16.62
C GLY A 211 -13.67 1.50 -17.18
N ASN A 212 -13.86 1.67 -18.49
CA ASN A 212 -15.10 1.32 -19.18
C ASN A 212 -14.91 0.13 -20.13
N TRP A 213 -16.00 -0.61 -20.35
CA TRP A 213 -16.03 -1.70 -21.32
C TRP A 213 -16.13 -1.19 -22.77
N THR A 214 -15.56 -1.91 -23.73
CA THR A 214 -15.70 -1.64 -25.18
C THR A 214 -17.14 -1.68 -25.70
N GLY A 215 -18.04 -2.32 -24.97
CA GLY A 215 -19.46 -2.43 -25.30
C GLY A 215 -20.25 -2.95 -24.11
N ALA A 216 -21.45 -3.47 -24.38
CA ALA A 216 -22.31 -4.09 -23.39
C ALA A 216 -22.78 -5.45 -23.89
N PHE A 217 -23.15 -6.33 -22.96
CA PHE A 217 -23.82 -7.58 -23.32
C PHE A 217 -25.28 -7.34 -23.66
N HIS A 218 -25.80 -8.19 -24.54
CA HIS A 218 -27.20 -8.24 -24.91
C HIS A 218 -27.76 -9.63 -24.64
N VAL A 219 -28.97 -9.67 -24.08
CA VAL A 219 -29.69 -10.94 -23.85
C VAL A 219 -29.92 -11.60 -25.21
N CYS A 220 -29.49 -12.86 -25.32
CA CYS A 220 -29.56 -13.56 -26.59
C CYS A 220 -31.03 -13.88 -26.94
N PRO A 221 -31.48 -13.69 -28.21
CA PRO A 221 -32.88 -13.84 -28.60
C PRO A 221 -33.51 -15.22 -28.32
N GLN A 222 -32.69 -16.28 -28.33
CA GLN A 222 -33.11 -17.64 -28.06
C GLN A 222 -33.25 -17.96 -26.56
N MET A 223 -32.73 -17.11 -25.68
CA MET A 223 -32.87 -17.28 -24.23
C MET A 223 -34.24 -16.76 -23.82
N LYS A 224 -35.17 -17.68 -23.62
CA LYS A 224 -36.54 -17.40 -23.16
C LYS A 224 -36.81 -18.21 -21.89
N GLY A 225 -37.61 -17.65 -21.00
CA GLY A 225 -37.98 -18.29 -19.75
C GLY A 225 -38.20 -17.29 -18.63
N GLN A 226 -38.53 -17.83 -17.46
CA GLN A 226 -38.71 -17.07 -16.23
C GLN A 226 -38.02 -17.84 -15.10
N CYS A 227 -37.48 -17.12 -14.12
CA CYS A 227 -36.99 -17.72 -12.90
C CYS A 227 -38.15 -18.35 -12.14
N SER A 228 -37.87 -19.43 -11.41
CA SER A 228 -38.82 -19.96 -10.44
C SER A 228 -39.15 -18.91 -9.37
N LEU A 229 -40.27 -19.09 -8.68
CA LEU A 229 -40.59 -18.28 -7.51
C LEU A 229 -39.38 -18.30 -6.55
N PRO A 230 -38.94 -17.15 -6.01
CA PRO A 230 -37.85 -17.11 -5.05
C PRO A 230 -38.13 -18.06 -3.87
N GLN A 231 -37.32 -19.10 -3.74
CA GLN A 231 -37.40 -20.12 -2.68
C GLN A 231 -36.20 -20.00 -1.73
N ASN A 232 -36.28 -20.63 -0.56
CA ASN A 232 -35.22 -20.67 0.46
C ASN A 232 -34.79 -19.29 0.99
N LEU A 233 -35.71 -18.33 1.05
CA LEU A 233 -35.47 -17.05 1.72
C LEU A 233 -35.55 -17.18 3.23
N HIS A 234 -34.73 -16.40 3.92
CA HIS A 234 -34.88 -16.22 5.35
C HIS A 234 -36.30 -15.70 5.69
N PRO A 235 -36.99 -16.23 6.73
CA PRO A 235 -38.39 -15.86 7.04
C PRO A 235 -38.65 -14.37 7.27
N ASN A 236 -37.60 -13.64 7.67
CA ASN A 236 -37.64 -12.20 7.93
C ASN A 236 -37.47 -11.34 6.67
N ILE A 237 -37.35 -11.93 5.48
CA ILE A 237 -37.26 -11.21 4.21
C ILE A 237 -38.61 -11.27 3.49
N ARG A 238 -39.04 -10.12 2.98
CA ARG A 238 -40.17 -9.97 2.09
C ARG A 238 -39.66 -9.63 0.69
N VAL A 239 -40.22 -10.31 -0.32
CA VAL A 239 -39.89 -10.10 -1.73
C VAL A 239 -41.13 -9.55 -2.45
N SER A 240 -40.94 -8.55 -3.32
CA SER A 240 -42.00 -7.99 -4.16
C SER A 240 -41.57 -7.94 -5.63
N CYS A 241 -42.20 -8.77 -6.47
CA CYS A 241 -41.88 -8.87 -7.90
C CYS A 241 -42.99 -8.24 -8.75
N ARG A 242 -43.02 -6.90 -8.86
CA ARG A 242 -44.09 -6.19 -9.58
C ARG A 242 -44.05 -6.42 -11.09
N LYS A 243 -42.86 -6.68 -11.65
CA LYS A 243 -42.61 -6.85 -13.09
C LYS A 243 -42.59 -8.33 -13.52
N GLY A 244 -43.02 -9.25 -12.66
CA GLY A 244 -42.97 -10.69 -12.90
C GLY A 244 -41.58 -11.29 -12.67
N TYR A 245 -41.30 -12.43 -13.31
CA TYR A 245 -40.12 -13.28 -13.04
C TYR A 245 -39.28 -13.56 -14.31
N GLY A 246 -39.52 -12.82 -15.40
CA GLY A 246 -38.76 -12.97 -16.64
C GLY A 246 -37.28 -12.62 -16.52
N ILE A 247 -36.47 -12.98 -17.51
CA ILE A 247 -35.04 -12.61 -17.56
C ILE A 247 -34.91 -11.08 -17.44
N GLY A 248 -34.06 -10.64 -16.51
CA GLY A 248 -33.85 -9.23 -16.17
C GLY A 248 -34.92 -8.63 -15.27
N ALA A 249 -35.95 -9.38 -14.87
CA ALA A 249 -36.92 -8.92 -13.89
C ALA A 249 -36.24 -8.73 -12.53
N GLU A 250 -36.58 -7.63 -11.87
CA GLU A 250 -36.05 -7.21 -10.60
C GLU A 250 -37.15 -7.29 -9.54
N CYS A 251 -36.85 -7.96 -8.43
CA CYS A 251 -37.75 -8.07 -7.29
C CYS A 251 -37.19 -7.33 -6.10
N ASP A 252 -37.96 -6.38 -5.57
CA ASP A 252 -37.58 -5.58 -4.41
C ASP A 252 -37.55 -6.44 -3.15
N LEU A 253 -36.55 -6.20 -2.30
CA LEU A 253 -36.38 -6.86 -1.01
C LEU A 253 -36.61 -5.89 0.14
N SER A 254 -37.27 -6.37 1.19
CA SER A 254 -37.41 -5.62 2.44
C SER A 254 -37.41 -6.56 3.65
N CYS A 255 -37.02 -6.05 4.81
CA CYS A 255 -37.15 -6.81 6.06
C CYS A 255 -38.58 -6.77 6.59
N ARG A 256 -39.02 -7.86 7.22
CA ARG A 256 -40.40 -8.07 7.72
C ARG A 256 -40.68 -7.42 9.08
N ASP A 257 -39.82 -6.53 9.55
CA ASP A 257 -39.94 -5.91 10.87
C ASP A 257 -40.82 -4.64 10.81
N PRO A 258 -42.02 -4.65 11.43
CA PRO A 258 -42.91 -3.49 11.44
C PRO A 258 -42.48 -2.41 12.43
N ASN A 259 -41.58 -2.71 13.37
CA ASN A 259 -41.15 -1.79 14.43
C ASN A 259 -39.86 -1.02 14.07
N ASN A 260 -39.13 -1.46 13.03
CA ASN A 260 -37.87 -0.83 12.64
C ASN A 260 -37.69 -0.81 11.12
N ASN A 261 -38.08 0.31 10.51
CA ASN A 261 -37.98 0.54 9.07
C ASN A 261 -36.55 0.70 8.55
N ASN A 262 -35.56 0.70 9.43
CA ASN A 262 -34.17 0.91 9.05
C ASN A 262 -33.40 -0.40 8.81
N ASN A 263 -34.05 -1.55 8.94
CA ASN A 263 -33.41 -2.84 8.68
C ASN A 263 -33.00 -2.97 7.20
N ASN A 264 -31.81 -3.52 6.97
CA ASN A 264 -31.24 -3.65 5.63
C ASN A 264 -31.10 -5.14 5.28
N VAL A 265 -31.41 -5.47 4.03
CA VAL A 265 -31.09 -6.78 3.47
C VAL A 265 -29.65 -6.76 2.99
N VAL A 266 -28.87 -7.77 3.37
CA VAL A 266 -27.43 -7.87 3.10
C VAL A 266 -27.04 -9.28 2.65
N ILE A 267 -25.89 -9.41 1.99
CA ILE A 267 -25.28 -10.71 1.66
C ILE A 267 -24.35 -11.13 2.79
N LEU A 268 -24.60 -12.31 3.36
CA LEU A 268 -23.72 -12.92 4.36
C LEU A 268 -23.09 -14.21 3.84
N PRO A 269 -21.89 -14.57 4.32
CA PRO A 269 -21.34 -15.90 4.09
C PRO A 269 -22.21 -16.99 4.71
N SER A 270 -22.26 -18.17 4.11
CA SER A 270 -23.10 -19.31 4.52
C SER A 270 -22.92 -19.77 5.98
N ASN A 271 -21.79 -19.43 6.61
CA ASN A 271 -21.47 -19.81 7.99
C ASN A 271 -21.82 -18.71 9.03
N MET A 272 -22.57 -17.68 8.64
CA MET A 272 -22.81 -16.50 9.48
C MET A 272 -24.30 -16.22 9.65
N THR A 273 -24.72 -15.94 10.88
CA THR A 273 -26.09 -15.54 11.22
C THR A 273 -26.17 -14.03 11.43
N SER A 274 -27.39 -13.48 11.35
CA SER A 274 -27.68 -12.06 11.64
C SER A 274 -27.18 -11.64 13.03
N ASP A 275 -27.26 -12.54 14.01
CA ASP A 275 -26.92 -12.27 15.40
C ASP A 275 -25.40 -12.29 15.63
N ASN A 276 -24.68 -13.11 14.85
CA ASN A 276 -23.22 -13.17 14.93
C ASN A 276 -22.55 -11.93 14.35
N ILE A 277 -23.17 -11.26 13.37
CA ILE A 277 -22.59 -10.05 12.74
C ILE A 277 -22.51 -8.87 13.69
N LEU A 278 -23.49 -8.72 14.58
CA LEU A 278 -23.45 -7.66 15.59
C LEU A 278 -22.24 -7.79 16.52
N LYS A 279 -21.65 -8.99 16.65
CA LYS A 279 -20.41 -9.22 17.40
C LYS A 279 -19.15 -8.89 16.60
N HIS A 280 -19.23 -8.85 15.27
CA HIS A 280 -18.12 -8.58 14.36
C HIS A 280 -18.19 -7.14 13.84
N HIS A 281 -17.82 -6.20 14.70
CA HIS A 281 -17.85 -4.76 14.43
C HIS A 281 -16.98 -4.32 13.22
N TRP A 282 -16.08 -5.15 12.71
CA TRP A 282 -15.29 -4.86 11.50
C TRP A 282 -15.95 -5.27 10.19
N LEU A 283 -17.06 -6.03 10.23
CA LEU A 283 -17.71 -6.51 9.01
C LEU A 283 -18.57 -5.42 8.36
N ASN A 284 -18.38 -5.21 7.05
CA ASN A 284 -19.21 -4.31 6.24
C ASN A 284 -19.88 -5.09 5.09
N PRO A 285 -20.96 -5.84 5.38
CA PRO A 285 -21.61 -6.68 4.37
C PRO A 285 -22.31 -5.82 3.29
N PRO A 286 -22.29 -6.26 2.01
CA PRO A 286 -22.95 -5.53 0.93
C PRO A 286 -24.46 -5.43 1.13
N LYS A 287 -25.01 -4.22 1.00
CA LYS A 287 -26.45 -3.96 1.00
C LYS A 287 -27.06 -4.42 -0.32
N VAL A 288 -28.21 -5.09 -0.24
CA VAL A 288 -28.96 -5.57 -1.42
C VAL A 288 -30.37 -5.01 -1.37
N LYS A 289 -30.76 -4.33 -2.44
CA LYS A 289 -32.12 -3.76 -2.57
C LYS A 289 -33.07 -4.69 -3.32
N SER A 290 -32.53 -5.52 -4.20
CA SER A 290 -33.30 -6.35 -5.11
C SER A 290 -32.54 -7.60 -5.52
N ILE A 291 -33.28 -8.60 -5.99
CA ILE A 291 -32.75 -9.75 -6.74
C ILE A 291 -33.16 -9.63 -8.21
N VAL A 292 -32.27 -10.05 -9.10
CA VAL A 292 -32.46 -10.01 -10.54
C VAL A 292 -32.51 -11.44 -11.09
N CYS A 293 -33.48 -11.72 -11.94
CA CYS A 293 -33.54 -12.98 -12.67
C CYS A 293 -32.47 -12.96 -13.77
N THR A 294 -31.43 -13.79 -13.63
CA THR A 294 -30.34 -13.85 -14.60
C THR A 294 -30.76 -14.55 -15.90
N MET A 295 -29.97 -14.37 -16.96
CA MET A 295 -30.16 -15.10 -18.22
C MET A 295 -30.03 -16.62 -18.07
N GLY A 296 -29.41 -17.09 -16.97
CA GLY A 296 -29.35 -18.50 -16.59
C GLY A 296 -30.59 -19.03 -15.85
N LEU A 297 -31.67 -18.24 -15.77
CA LEU A 297 -32.91 -18.56 -15.04
C LEU A 297 -32.68 -18.84 -13.55
N LYS A 298 -31.75 -18.12 -12.94
CA LYS A 298 -31.45 -18.14 -11.51
C LYS A 298 -31.51 -16.73 -10.93
N TRP A 299 -31.92 -16.60 -9.67
CA TRP A 299 -31.88 -15.33 -8.96
C TRP A 299 -30.45 -14.97 -8.54
N PHE A 300 -30.07 -13.71 -8.77
CA PHE A 300 -28.84 -13.13 -8.26
C PHE A 300 -29.14 -11.84 -7.46
N PRO A 301 -28.56 -11.66 -6.25
CA PRO A 301 -27.85 -12.66 -5.46
C PRO A 301 -28.73 -13.90 -5.16
N HIS A 302 -28.10 -15.03 -4.83
CA HIS A 302 -28.86 -16.25 -4.52
C HIS A 302 -29.73 -16.01 -3.28
N PRO A 303 -31.00 -16.44 -3.23
CA PRO A 303 -31.89 -16.10 -2.12
C PRO A 303 -31.41 -16.59 -0.74
N GLU A 304 -30.67 -17.70 -0.70
CA GLU A 304 -30.14 -18.30 0.55
C GLU A 304 -29.04 -17.48 1.23
N VAL A 305 -28.33 -16.61 0.50
CA VAL A 305 -27.26 -15.79 1.09
C VAL A 305 -27.77 -14.45 1.63
N LEU A 306 -29.09 -14.20 1.53
CA LEU A 306 -29.71 -12.96 1.93
C LEU A 306 -30.18 -13.02 3.37
N HIS A 307 -29.81 -12.00 4.15
CA HIS A 307 -30.23 -11.87 5.54
C HIS A 307 -30.65 -10.45 5.87
N CYS A 308 -31.49 -10.30 6.88
CA CYS A 308 -31.85 -9.02 7.47
C CYS A 308 -30.92 -8.71 8.64
N ILE A 309 -30.34 -7.51 8.63
CA ILE A 309 -29.60 -6.97 9.78
C ILE A 309 -30.20 -5.64 10.20
N LYS A 310 -30.06 -5.31 11.49
CA LYS A 310 -30.42 -3.99 12.02
C LYS A 310 -29.64 -2.92 11.26
N GLY A 311 -30.32 -1.89 10.80
CA GLY A 311 -29.69 -0.71 10.19
C GLY A 311 -28.88 0.12 11.16
N CYS A 312 -28.39 1.25 10.67
CA CYS A 312 -27.62 2.19 11.48
C CYS A 312 -28.51 3.35 11.93
N GLU A 313 -28.44 3.73 13.18
CA GLU A 313 -29.31 4.76 13.76
C GLU A 313 -29.02 6.14 13.15
N VAL A 314 -29.97 7.07 13.27
CA VAL A 314 -29.96 8.34 12.51
C VAL A 314 -28.90 9.32 13.03
N ILE A 315 -28.54 9.20 14.30
CA ILE A 315 -27.55 10.04 14.96
C ILE A 315 -26.19 9.40 14.73
N MET A 316 -25.35 10.02 13.91
CA MET A 316 -23.96 9.61 13.67
C MET A 316 -23.11 10.87 13.56
N GLY A 317 -21.87 10.85 14.05
CA GLY A 317 -21.00 12.01 13.97
C GLY A 317 -21.44 13.14 14.91
N ASP A 318 -22.06 12.80 16.03
CA ASP A 318 -22.55 13.73 17.05
C ASP A 318 -21.55 13.93 18.22
N ASN A 319 -20.37 13.31 18.12
CA ASN A 319 -19.30 13.24 19.12
C ASN A 319 -19.61 12.34 20.33
N TYR A 320 -20.66 11.53 20.25
CA TYR A 320 -20.91 10.46 21.21
C TYR A 320 -20.55 9.12 20.57
N CYS A 321 -20.08 8.15 21.37
CA CYS A 321 -19.73 6.84 20.84
C CYS A 321 -20.90 5.86 21.03
N ASP A 322 -21.76 5.76 20.02
CA ASP A 322 -22.92 4.88 20.03
C ASP A 322 -22.52 3.42 19.78
N ALA A 323 -22.77 2.55 20.75
CA ALA A 323 -22.46 1.12 20.64
C ALA A 323 -23.14 0.43 19.43
N ILE A 324 -24.27 0.94 18.95
CA ILE A 324 -25.04 0.38 17.82
C ILE A 324 -24.46 0.82 16.45
N ASN A 325 -23.93 2.04 16.37
CA ASN A 325 -23.32 2.60 15.17
C ASN A 325 -21.80 2.36 15.10
N ASN A 326 -21.17 1.96 16.20
CA ASN A 326 -19.75 1.61 16.27
C ASN A 326 -19.41 0.27 15.59
N ARG A 327 -19.67 0.19 14.29
CA ARG A 327 -19.33 -0.95 13.43
C ARG A 327 -19.08 -0.47 12.00
N ALA A 328 -18.29 -1.23 11.24
CA ALA A 328 -17.88 -0.90 9.88
C ALA A 328 -19.08 -0.69 8.93
N PHE A 329 -20.17 -1.44 9.11
CA PHE A 329 -21.42 -1.26 8.35
C PHE A 329 -22.04 0.14 8.52
N CYS A 330 -21.76 0.80 9.64
CA CYS A 330 -22.22 2.14 10.00
C CYS A 330 -21.07 3.15 10.04
N ASN A 331 -19.95 2.82 9.38
CA ASN A 331 -18.74 3.65 9.33
C ASN A 331 -18.19 4.05 10.71
N TYR A 332 -18.32 3.18 11.71
CA TYR A 332 -17.84 3.42 13.09
C TYR A 332 -18.36 4.74 13.67
N ASP A 333 -19.68 4.92 13.56
CA ASP A 333 -20.39 6.09 14.11
C ASP A 333 -19.86 7.44 13.60
N GLY A 334 -19.56 7.51 12.31
CA GLY A 334 -18.95 8.71 11.71
C GLY A 334 -17.52 8.99 12.18
N GLY A 335 -16.93 8.11 13.00
CA GLY A 335 -15.60 8.26 13.59
C GLY A 335 -15.59 8.71 15.06
N ASP A 336 -16.73 8.84 15.73
CA ASP A 336 -16.81 9.36 17.11
C ASP A 336 -16.22 8.40 18.16
N CYS A 337 -16.18 7.11 17.84
CA CYS A 337 -15.56 6.09 18.68
C CYS A 337 -14.03 6.01 18.57
N CYS A 338 -13.38 6.90 17.81
CA CYS A 338 -11.92 6.97 17.73
C CYS A 338 -11.33 7.81 18.87
N GLN A 339 -10.13 7.44 19.32
CA GLN A 339 -9.44 8.15 20.41
C GLN A 339 -9.13 9.63 20.09
N SER A 340 -9.04 9.97 18.81
CA SER A 340 -8.76 11.33 18.32
C SER A 340 -9.96 12.28 18.33
N THR A 341 -11.18 11.74 18.46
CA THR A 341 -12.45 12.47 18.28
C THR A 341 -13.28 12.54 19.55
N ARG A 342 -12.95 11.77 20.60
CA ARG A 342 -13.59 11.91 21.90
C ARG A 342 -13.29 13.26 22.55
N GLN A 343 -14.34 13.99 22.93
CA GLN A 343 -14.26 15.02 23.95
C GLN A 343 -14.72 14.39 25.26
N ASP A 344 -13.84 14.31 26.25
CA ASP A 344 -14.15 13.78 27.57
C ASP A 344 -15.28 14.62 28.20
N GLN A 345 -16.45 14.02 28.40
CA GLN A 345 -17.38 14.41 29.46
C GLN A 345 -17.65 13.18 30.32
N GLU A 346 -17.14 13.26 31.55
CA GLU A 346 -17.47 12.47 32.74
C GLU A 346 -17.92 11.00 32.52
N GLY A 347 -16.97 10.08 32.69
CA GLY A 347 -17.13 8.93 33.60
C GLY A 347 -18.25 7.92 33.36
N ASP A 348 -18.13 7.09 32.33
CA ASP A 348 -18.46 5.66 32.44
C ASP A 348 -17.64 4.82 31.44
N PRO A 349 -17.20 3.59 31.80
CA PRO A 349 -16.35 2.77 30.94
C PRO A 349 -17.19 2.12 29.84
N VAL A 350 -17.16 2.69 28.63
CA VAL A 350 -17.75 2.05 27.45
C VAL A 350 -16.80 0.96 26.94
N PRO A 351 -17.25 -0.31 26.81
CA PRO A 351 -16.43 -1.39 26.33
C PRO A 351 -16.13 -1.18 24.84
N HIS A 352 -14.85 -1.26 24.47
CA HIS A 352 -14.33 -1.28 23.09
C HIS A 352 -14.18 0.09 22.40
N VAL A 353 -13.17 0.83 22.83
CA VAL A 353 -12.43 1.78 21.97
C VAL A 353 -11.63 0.95 20.96
N LEU A 354 -11.66 1.33 19.68
CA LEU A 354 -10.81 0.75 18.63
C LEU A 354 -9.48 1.49 18.50
#